data_AF-A0A0B2WYD2-F1
#
_entry.id   AF-A0A0B2WYD2-F1
#
_cell.length_a   1.000
_cell.length_b   1.000
_cell.length_c   1.000
_cell.angle_alpha   90.00
_cell.angle_beta   90.00
_cell.angle_gamma   90.00
#
_symmetry.space_group_name_H-M   'P 1'
#
loop_
_entity.id
_entity.type
_entity.pdbx_description
1 polymer ?
#
loop_
_entity_poly.entity_id
_entity_poly.type
_entity_poly.pdbx_seq_one_letter_code
_entity_poly.pdbx_strand_id
1 'polypeptide(L)'
;MFSVALRIFEFHDPQASKNAVSVQVASHGHPAHDLSEMAYKAIREATVPADSVFAQLQPLMVGPIAALVLPAVSPAHLAAALTVLSPVPGVFPAPTRKKSPGYHDPICQSGLAKLMLVGGRIEGKVFDQAGVNWVGGIADGVDGLRAQLVNILHGAGLGVTAALDGSSRNIWLALQSRRLQLDCGGDNSQQ
;
A
#
# COMPACT_ATOMS: atom_id res chain seq x y z
N MET A 1 10.22 -18.45 16.85
CA MET A 1 11.41 -18.08 16.04
C MET A 1 11.16 -16.83 15.20
N PHE A 2 10.13 -16.79 14.34
CA PHE A 2 9.83 -15.60 13.54
C PHE A 2 9.61 -14.32 14.38
N SER A 3 8.97 -14.45 15.56
CA SER A 3 8.76 -13.32 16.49
C SER A 3 10.07 -12.75 17.03
N VAL A 4 11.02 -13.62 17.34
CA VAL A 4 12.34 -13.23 17.82
C VAL A 4 13.13 -12.54 16.71
N ALA A 5 13.07 -13.07 15.48
CA ALA A 5 13.71 -12.46 14.32
C ALA A 5 13.23 -11.03 14.06
N LEU A 6 11.91 -10.77 14.18
CA LEU A 6 11.37 -9.42 14.04
C LEU A 6 11.84 -8.46 15.16
N ARG A 7 11.96 -8.95 16.40
CA ARG A 7 12.53 -8.13 17.50
C ARG A 7 14.01 -7.82 17.28
N ILE A 8 14.79 -8.79 16.79
CA ILE A 8 16.20 -8.54 16.41
C ILE A 8 16.24 -7.45 15.35
N PHE A 9 15.44 -7.59 14.28
CA PHE A 9 15.45 -6.65 13.16
C PHE A 9 15.09 -5.21 13.56
N GLU A 10 14.17 -5.03 14.50
CA GLU A 10 13.68 -3.70 14.88
C GLU A 10 14.51 -3.02 15.98
N PHE A 11 15.04 -3.79 16.94
CA PHE A 11 15.69 -3.22 18.14
C PHE A 11 17.22 -3.36 18.16
N HIS A 12 17.81 -4.17 17.29
CA HIS A 12 19.26 -4.35 17.24
C HIS A 12 19.88 -3.63 16.03
N ASP A 13 20.64 -2.57 16.32
CA ASP A 13 21.44 -1.85 15.33
C ASP A 13 22.90 -2.33 15.33
N PRO A 14 23.34 -3.10 14.31
CA PRO A 14 24.71 -3.60 14.24
C PRO A 14 25.75 -2.51 13.92
N GLN A 15 25.32 -1.30 13.57
CA GLN A 15 26.21 -0.16 13.30
C GLN A 15 26.47 0.67 14.57
N ALA A 16 25.51 0.74 15.49
CA ALA A 16 25.70 1.38 16.78
C ALA A 16 26.79 0.66 17.61
N SER A 17 26.86 -0.68 17.51
CA SER A 17 27.88 -1.48 18.18
C SER A 17 29.29 -1.31 17.57
N LYS A 18 29.40 -1.01 16.28
CA LYS A 18 30.70 -0.71 15.63
C LYS A 18 31.25 0.65 16.05
N ASN A 19 30.38 1.62 16.33
CA ASN A 19 30.78 2.98 16.72
C ASN A 19 31.06 3.12 18.22
N ALA A 20 30.47 2.28 19.07
CA ALA A 20 30.64 2.35 20.53
C ALA A 20 31.99 1.82 21.03
N VAL A 21 32.71 1.02 20.22
CA VAL A 21 33.95 0.35 20.64
C VAL A 21 35.06 0.52 19.59
N SER A 22 35.36 1.77 19.25
CA SER A 22 36.70 2.11 18.78
C SER A 22 37.53 2.49 20.00
N VAL A 23 38.43 1.59 20.42
CA VAL A 23 39.58 1.76 21.36
C VAL A 23 39.68 0.47 22.23
N GLN A 24 40.53 -0.47 21.79
CA GLN A 24 41.28 -1.47 22.58
C GLN A 24 40.97 -2.99 22.58
N VAL A 25 40.00 -3.53 21.82
CA VAL A 25 39.86 -5.01 21.67
C VAL A 25 39.93 -5.44 20.20
N ALA A 26 41.02 -5.09 19.53
CA ALA A 26 41.25 -5.36 18.11
C ALA A 26 42.13 -6.61 17.88
N SER A 27 41.68 -7.78 18.33
CA SER A 27 42.23 -9.06 17.84
C SER A 27 41.17 -10.06 17.36
N HIS A 28 39.93 -9.96 17.84
CA HIS A 28 38.77 -10.65 17.26
C HIS A 28 37.58 -9.69 17.25
N GLY A 29 37.23 -9.17 16.08
CA GLY A 29 36.13 -8.21 15.93
C GLY A 29 34.86 -8.72 16.59
N HIS A 30 34.23 -7.88 17.42
CA HIS A 30 33.02 -8.27 18.14
C HIS A 30 31.96 -8.80 17.16
N PRO A 31 31.35 -9.96 17.45
CA PRO A 31 30.35 -10.55 16.57
C PRO A 31 29.11 -9.65 16.48
N ALA A 32 28.96 -8.92 15.37
CA ALA A 32 27.78 -8.09 15.09
C ALA A 32 26.63 -8.86 14.41
N HIS A 33 26.63 -10.20 14.52
CA HIS A 33 25.61 -11.06 13.92
C HIS A 33 24.40 -11.24 14.86
N ASP A 34 23.28 -11.68 14.30
CA ASP A 34 21.97 -11.75 14.99
C ASP A 34 21.90 -12.70 16.19
N LEU A 35 22.81 -13.67 16.26
CA LEU A 35 22.93 -14.64 17.37
C LEU A 35 23.92 -14.20 18.45
N SER A 36 24.45 -12.98 18.36
CA SER A 36 25.42 -12.46 19.33
C SER A 36 24.79 -12.19 20.70
N GLU A 37 25.61 -12.23 21.74
CA GLU A 37 25.20 -11.86 23.10
C GLU A 37 24.70 -10.39 23.17
N MET A 38 25.24 -9.52 22.30
CA MET A 38 24.83 -8.12 22.18
C MET A 38 23.40 -8.00 21.63
N ALA A 39 23.07 -8.74 20.56
CA ALA A 39 21.71 -8.77 20.03
C ALA A 39 20.72 -9.29 21.08
N TYR A 40 21.11 -10.34 21.83
CA TYR A 40 20.28 -10.87 22.91
C TYR A 40 20.02 -9.85 24.02
N LYS A 41 21.06 -9.13 24.50
CA LYS A 41 20.92 -8.08 25.53
C LYS A 41 20.06 -6.93 25.03
N ALA A 42 20.30 -6.45 23.81
CA ALA A 42 19.53 -5.37 23.19
C ALA A 42 18.03 -5.69 23.15
N ILE A 43 17.64 -6.91 22.78
CA ILE A 43 16.22 -7.30 22.69
C ILE A 43 15.58 -7.52 24.06
N ARG A 44 16.36 -8.02 25.03
CA ARG A 44 15.87 -8.28 26.38
C ARG A 44 15.63 -6.97 27.14
N GLU A 45 16.50 -5.98 26.94
CA GLU A 45 16.43 -4.68 27.59
C GLU A 45 15.54 -3.67 26.84
N ALA A 46 15.26 -3.91 25.55
CA ALA A 46 14.38 -3.07 24.75
C ALA A 46 12.94 -3.08 25.29
N THR A 47 12.48 -1.90 25.73
CA THR A 47 11.07 -1.59 25.94
C THR A 47 10.40 -1.53 24.58
N VAL A 48 9.41 -2.41 24.35
CA VAL A 48 8.64 -2.43 23.10
C VAL A 48 7.64 -1.27 23.11
N PRO A 49 7.81 -0.24 22.27
CA PRO A 49 6.82 0.83 22.15
C PRO A 49 5.53 0.27 21.53
N ALA A 50 4.37 0.74 21.96
CA ALA A 50 3.08 0.30 21.41
C ALA A 50 2.94 0.62 19.91
N ASP A 51 3.63 1.67 19.44
CA ASP A 51 3.61 2.11 18.04
C ASP A 51 4.61 1.38 17.15
N SER A 52 5.41 0.45 17.70
CA SER A 52 6.41 -0.31 16.94
C SER A 52 5.77 -1.28 15.94
N VAL A 53 6.51 -1.57 14.87
CA VAL A 53 6.06 -2.51 13.81
C VAL A 53 5.89 -3.91 14.40
N PHE A 54 6.77 -4.29 15.32
CA PHE A 54 6.67 -5.54 16.07
C PHE A 54 5.39 -5.60 16.91
N ALA A 55 5.05 -4.54 17.63
CA ALA A 55 3.84 -4.52 18.46
C ALA A 55 2.56 -4.70 17.63
N GLN A 56 2.50 -4.08 16.45
CA GLN A 56 1.36 -4.23 15.53
C GLN A 56 1.28 -5.63 14.90
N LEU A 57 2.41 -6.27 14.62
CA LEU A 57 2.45 -7.63 14.05
C LEU A 57 2.27 -8.72 15.10
N GLN A 58 2.63 -8.49 16.36
CA GLN A 58 2.65 -9.50 17.41
C GLN A 58 1.33 -10.28 17.57
N PRO A 59 0.14 -9.67 17.49
CA PRO A 59 -1.13 -10.41 17.52
C PRO A 59 -1.31 -11.38 16.34
N LEU A 60 -0.77 -11.03 15.17
CA LEU A 60 -0.87 -11.85 13.96
C LEU A 60 0.05 -13.08 14.00
N MET A 61 1.01 -13.10 14.93
CA MET A 61 2.03 -14.14 15.07
C MET A 61 1.61 -15.27 16.02
N VAL A 62 0.37 -15.26 16.51
CA VAL A 62 -0.17 -16.29 17.40
C VAL A 62 -0.80 -17.39 16.56
N GLY A 63 -0.10 -18.52 16.45
CA GLY A 63 -0.58 -19.72 15.76
C GLY A 63 0.28 -20.16 14.58
N PRO A 64 -0.20 -21.12 13.76
CA PRO A 64 0.50 -21.56 12.56
C PRO A 64 0.39 -20.50 11.47
N ILE A 65 1.53 -19.90 11.13
CA ILE A 65 1.63 -18.85 10.11
C ILE A 65 2.48 -19.31 8.93
N ALA A 66 2.11 -18.86 7.74
CA ALA A 66 2.90 -19.00 6.52
C ALA A 66 3.13 -17.61 5.93
N ALA A 67 4.35 -17.32 5.50
CA ALA A 67 4.72 -16.04 4.91
C ALA A 67 4.99 -16.19 3.42
N LEU A 68 4.36 -15.35 2.60
CA LEU A 68 4.73 -15.15 1.20
C LEU A 68 5.68 -13.96 1.13
N VAL A 69 6.93 -14.21 0.75
CA VAL A 69 7.96 -13.16 0.63
C VAL A 69 8.24 -12.92 -0.85
N LEU A 70 8.10 -11.66 -1.27
CA LEU A 70 8.47 -11.20 -2.60
C LEU A 70 9.78 -10.40 -2.49
N PRO A 71 10.79 -10.66 -3.33
CA PRO A 71 12.07 -9.94 -3.27
C PRO A 71 11.96 -8.44 -3.57
N ALA A 72 10.97 -8.06 -4.37
CA ALA A 72 10.70 -6.68 -4.75
C ALA A 72 9.20 -6.40 -4.66
N VAL A 73 8.85 -5.15 -4.36
CA VAL A 73 7.47 -4.69 -4.33
C VAL A 73 6.98 -4.53 -5.77
N SER A 74 6.38 -5.58 -6.30
CA SER A 74 5.75 -5.58 -7.63
C SER A 74 4.26 -5.90 -7.47
N PRO A 75 3.36 -4.90 -7.63
CA PRO A 75 1.93 -5.10 -7.53
C PRO A 75 1.40 -6.18 -8.48
N ALA A 76 2.00 -6.33 -9.67
CA ALA A 76 1.62 -7.37 -10.63
C ALA A 76 1.84 -8.79 -10.08
N HIS A 77 2.98 -9.03 -9.43
CA HIS A 77 3.28 -10.33 -8.82
C HIS A 77 2.43 -10.57 -7.56
N LEU A 78 2.18 -9.51 -6.79
CA LEU A 78 1.30 -9.57 -5.62
C LEU A 78 -0.14 -9.90 -6.05
N ALA A 79 -0.67 -9.22 -7.06
CA ALA A 79 -2.00 -9.48 -7.61
C ALA A 79 -2.13 -10.92 -8.10
N ALA A 80 -1.15 -11.43 -8.86
CA ALA A 80 -1.13 -12.81 -9.29
C ALA A 80 -1.16 -13.78 -8.10
N ALA A 81 -0.38 -13.53 -7.05
CA ALA A 81 -0.40 -14.36 -5.85
C ALA A 81 -1.75 -14.30 -5.11
N LEU A 82 -2.35 -13.11 -4.97
CA LEU A 82 -3.66 -12.94 -4.34
C LEU A 82 -4.78 -13.63 -5.12
N THR A 83 -4.75 -13.62 -6.46
CA THR A 83 -5.75 -14.34 -7.27
C THR A 83 -5.77 -15.85 -7.00
N VAL A 84 -4.65 -16.41 -6.54
CA VAL A 84 -4.52 -17.84 -6.23
C VAL A 84 -4.84 -18.11 -4.76
N LEU A 85 -4.21 -17.37 -3.85
CA LEU A 85 -4.22 -17.65 -2.41
C LEU A 85 -5.48 -17.13 -1.70
N SER A 86 -5.96 -15.94 -2.07
CA SER A 86 -7.10 -15.29 -1.42
C SER A 86 -7.91 -14.52 -2.47
N PRO A 87 -8.63 -15.23 -3.35
CA PRO A 87 -9.38 -14.59 -4.43
C PRO A 87 -10.50 -13.72 -3.84
N VAL A 88 -10.54 -12.45 -4.26
CA VAL A 88 -11.60 -11.49 -3.90
C VAL A 88 -12.42 -11.22 -5.16
N PRO A 89 -13.72 -11.56 -5.18
CA PRO A 89 -14.54 -11.36 -6.36
C PRO A 89 -14.56 -9.87 -6.76
N GLY A 90 -14.33 -9.59 -8.05
CA GLY A 90 -14.29 -8.24 -8.61
C GLY A 90 -12.89 -7.64 -8.72
N VAL A 91 -12.06 -7.75 -7.68
CA VAL A 91 -10.71 -7.16 -7.66
C VAL A 91 -9.65 -8.18 -8.10
N PHE A 92 -9.67 -9.38 -7.52
CA PHE A 92 -8.75 -10.48 -7.82
C PHE A 92 -9.55 -11.74 -8.16
N PRO A 93 -10.02 -11.89 -9.41
CA PRO A 93 -10.84 -13.03 -9.81
C PRO A 93 -10.03 -14.32 -9.72
N ALA A 94 -10.66 -15.37 -9.18
CA ALA A 94 -10.10 -16.70 -9.20
C ALA A 94 -9.83 -17.15 -10.65
N PRO A 95 -8.77 -17.91 -10.89
CA PRO A 95 -8.40 -18.30 -12.25
C PRO A 95 -9.43 -19.28 -12.83
N THR A 96 -9.76 -19.09 -14.10
CA THR A 96 -10.84 -19.85 -14.75
C THR A 96 -10.47 -21.30 -14.96
N ARG A 97 -11.46 -22.20 -14.85
CA ARG A 97 -11.29 -23.65 -15.09
C ARG A 97 -10.61 -24.00 -16.41
N LYS A 98 -10.87 -23.21 -17.45
CA LYS A 98 -10.29 -23.42 -18.79
C LYS A 98 -8.79 -23.10 -18.83
N LYS A 99 -8.35 -22.07 -18.10
CA LYS A 99 -6.96 -21.61 -18.12
C LYS A 99 -6.07 -22.41 -17.16
N SER A 100 -6.61 -22.82 -16.01
CA SER A 100 -5.88 -23.58 -15.00
C SER A 100 -6.78 -24.66 -14.38
N PRO A 101 -6.88 -25.84 -14.99
CA PRO A 101 -7.73 -26.91 -14.47
C PRO A 101 -7.24 -27.43 -13.12
N GLY A 102 -5.92 -27.45 -12.88
CA GLY A 102 -5.31 -27.91 -11.63
C GLY A 102 -5.65 -27.06 -10.40
N TYR A 103 -6.03 -25.79 -10.59
CA TYR A 103 -6.52 -24.95 -9.50
C TYR A 103 -7.85 -25.46 -8.93
N HIS A 104 -8.65 -26.12 -9.76
CA HIS A 104 -9.99 -26.63 -9.40
C HIS A 104 -9.95 -28.10 -8.96
N ASP A 105 -8.75 -28.65 -8.72
CA ASP A 105 -8.57 -29.98 -8.16
C ASP A 105 -9.01 -29.98 -6.68
N PRO A 106 -9.78 -30.99 -6.21
CA PRO A 106 -10.21 -31.09 -4.81
C PRO A 106 -9.08 -30.99 -3.78
N ILE A 107 -7.88 -31.50 -4.09
CA ILE A 107 -6.74 -31.43 -3.18
C ILE A 107 -6.27 -29.98 -3.03
N CYS A 108 -6.15 -29.26 -4.15
CA CYS A 108 -5.76 -27.84 -4.16
C CYS A 108 -6.81 -26.97 -3.45
N GLN A 109 -8.10 -27.16 -3.74
CA GLN A 109 -9.20 -26.42 -3.12
C GLN A 109 -9.30 -26.66 -1.60
N SER A 110 -9.09 -27.90 -1.16
CA SER A 110 -9.05 -28.23 0.27
C SER A 110 -7.88 -27.56 1.00
N GLY A 111 -6.76 -27.38 0.32
CA GLY A 111 -5.61 -26.62 0.84
C GLY A 111 -5.89 -25.12 0.91
N LEU A 112 -6.37 -24.53 -0.19
CA LEU A 112 -6.67 -23.11 -0.29
C LEU A 112 -7.75 -22.66 0.70
N ALA A 113 -8.77 -23.49 0.95
CA ALA A 113 -9.82 -23.20 1.93
C ALA A 113 -9.31 -23.07 3.38
N LYS A 114 -8.10 -23.57 3.68
CA LYS A 114 -7.47 -23.47 5.00
C LYS A 114 -6.55 -22.26 5.12
N LEU A 115 -6.20 -21.61 4.00
CA LEU A 115 -5.35 -20.43 3.99
C LEU A 115 -6.21 -19.19 4.18
N MET A 116 -5.94 -18.45 5.25
CA MET A 116 -6.59 -17.16 5.51
C MET A 116 -5.53 -16.07 5.46
N LEU A 117 -5.74 -15.08 4.59
CA LEU A 117 -4.89 -13.90 4.52
C LEU A 117 -5.24 -12.99 5.70
N VAL A 118 -4.30 -12.87 6.65
CA VAL A 118 -4.47 -12.06 7.86
C VAL A 118 -3.99 -10.62 7.63
N GLY A 119 -2.86 -10.45 6.95
CA GLY A 119 -2.26 -9.14 6.68
C GLY A 119 -0.89 -9.28 6.01
N GLY A 120 -0.18 -8.16 5.87
CA GLY A 120 1.12 -8.13 5.23
C GLY A 120 2.00 -6.99 5.73
N ARG A 121 3.30 -7.10 5.51
CA ARG A 121 4.28 -6.04 5.75
C ARG A 121 4.83 -5.59 4.40
N ILE A 122 4.70 -4.31 4.10
CA ILE A 122 5.15 -3.70 2.83
C ILE A 122 5.98 -2.47 3.19
N GLU A 123 7.25 -2.44 2.73
CA GLU A 123 8.18 -1.31 2.97
C GLU A 123 8.30 -0.87 4.44
N GLY A 124 8.26 -1.83 5.36
CA GLY A 124 8.38 -1.53 6.80
C GLY A 124 7.08 -1.10 7.49
N LYS A 125 5.97 -0.96 6.75
CA LYS A 125 4.65 -0.68 7.31
C LYS A 125 3.79 -1.95 7.36
N VAL A 126 2.96 -2.05 8.39
CA VAL A 126 1.98 -3.13 8.56
C VAL A 126 0.70 -2.74 7.83
N PHE A 127 0.15 -3.68 7.07
CA PHE A 127 -1.09 -3.51 6.34
C PHE A 127 -2.04 -4.65 6.66
N ASP A 128 -3.30 -4.30 6.87
CA ASP A 128 -4.39 -5.27 6.99
C ASP A 128 -4.74 -5.86 5.61
N GLN A 129 -5.60 -6.87 5.59
CA GLN A 129 -6.10 -7.50 4.36
C GLN A 129 -6.60 -6.49 3.31
N ALA A 130 -7.36 -5.47 3.75
CA ALA A 130 -7.85 -4.42 2.87
C ALA A 130 -6.71 -3.56 2.28
N GLY A 131 -5.69 -3.26 3.07
CA GLY A 131 -4.51 -2.53 2.62
C GLY A 131 -3.68 -3.33 1.62
N VAL A 132 -3.50 -4.63 1.86
CA VAL A 132 -2.80 -5.53 0.93
C VAL A 132 -3.55 -5.65 -0.40
N ASN A 133 -4.89 -5.75 -0.34
CA ASN A 133 -5.72 -5.76 -1.54
C ASN A 133 -5.63 -4.45 -2.33
N TRP A 134 -5.56 -3.29 -1.63
CA TRP A 134 -5.36 -2.00 -2.29
C TRP A 134 -4.00 -1.92 -2.99
N VAL A 135 -2.90 -2.33 -2.33
CA VAL A 135 -1.57 -2.32 -2.95
C VAL A 135 -1.51 -3.24 -4.18
N GLY A 136 -2.13 -4.42 -4.11
CA GLY A 136 -2.23 -5.33 -5.26
C GLY A 136 -3.11 -4.80 -6.40
N GLY A 137 -4.05 -3.90 -6.10
CA GLY A 137 -4.95 -3.28 -7.07
C GLY A 137 -4.34 -2.10 -7.83
N ILE A 138 -3.13 -1.67 -7.47
CA ILE A 138 -2.43 -0.59 -8.18
C ILE A 138 -2.00 -1.10 -9.56
N ALA A 139 -2.74 -0.69 -10.59
CA ALA A 139 -2.38 -0.92 -11.97
C ALA A 139 -1.05 -0.22 -12.31
N ASP A 140 -0.16 -0.90 -13.05
CA ASP A 140 1.14 -0.38 -13.52
C ASP A 140 2.15 0.07 -12.44
N GLY A 141 1.91 -0.24 -11.16
CA GLY A 141 2.86 0.04 -10.07
C GLY A 141 3.31 1.51 -10.02
N VAL A 142 4.62 1.75 -10.21
CA VAL A 142 5.22 3.10 -10.14
C VAL A 142 4.69 4.02 -11.24
N ASP A 143 4.41 3.48 -12.42
CA ASP A 143 3.93 4.27 -13.55
C ASP A 143 2.45 4.63 -13.38
N GLY A 144 1.67 3.78 -12.72
CA GLY A 144 0.30 4.12 -12.28
C GLY A 144 0.26 5.24 -11.25
N LEU A 145 1.16 5.21 -10.27
CA LEU A 145 1.32 6.30 -9.28
C LEU A 145 1.73 7.62 -9.95
N ARG A 146 2.66 7.56 -10.92
CA ARG A 146 3.06 8.75 -11.70
C ARG A 146 1.89 9.29 -12.53
N ALA A 147 1.12 8.41 -13.18
CA ALA A 147 -0.06 8.81 -13.94
C ALA A 147 -1.13 9.46 -13.04
N GLN A 148 -1.36 8.92 -11.83
CA GLN A 148 -2.28 9.52 -10.86
C GLN A 148 -1.81 10.92 -10.42
N LEU A 149 -0.51 11.08 -10.19
CA LEU A 149 0.07 12.38 -9.80
C LEU A 149 -0.04 13.40 -10.94
N VAL A 150 0.22 12.99 -12.18
CA VAL A 150 0.01 13.81 -13.38
C VAL A 150 -1.46 14.19 -13.56
N ASN A 151 -2.40 13.26 -13.27
CA ASN A 151 -3.82 13.52 -13.36
C ASN A 151 -4.31 14.49 -12.29
N ILE A 152 -3.83 14.37 -11.05
CA ILE A 152 -4.13 15.34 -9.97
C ILE A 152 -3.61 16.72 -10.36
N LEU A 153 -2.40 16.79 -10.92
CA LEU A 153 -1.80 18.04 -11.34
C LEU A 153 -2.55 18.66 -12.54
N HIS A 154 -2.94 17.86 -13.52
CA HIS A 154 -3.81 18.29 -14.63
C HIS A 154 -5.18 18.75 -14.12
N GLY A 155 -5.78 18.05 -13.15
CA GLY A 155 -7.05 18.41 -12.55
C GLY A 155 -7.01 19.77 -11.83
N ALA A 156 -5.91 20.07 -11.13
CA ALA A 156 -5.71 21.38 -10.52
C ALA A 156 -5.61 22.51 -11.57
N GLY A 157 -4.89 22.26 -12.68
CA GLY A 157 -4.80 23.21 -13.80
C GLY A 157 -6.15 23.45 -14.49
N LEU A 158 -6.88 22.36 -14.79
CA LEU A 158 -8.21 22.44 -15.39
C LEU A 158 -9.23 23.10 -14.45
N GLY A 159 -9.09 22.94 -13.14
CA GLY A 159 -9.94 23.59 -12.15
C GLY A 159 -9.86 25.12 -12.19
N VAL A 160 -8.65 25.69 -12.35
CA VAL A 160 -8.47 27.15 -12.47
C VAL A 160 -9.04 27.67 -13.80
N THR A 161 -8.79 26.96 -14.90
CA THR A 161 -9.35 27.35 -16.21
C THR A 161 -10.87 27.22 -16.23
N ALA A 162 -11.45 26.18 -15.63
CA ALA A 162 -12.89 26.01 -15.52
C ALA A 162 -13.53 27.08 -14.63
N ALA A 163 -12.84 27.52 -13.57
CA ALA A 163 -13.31 28.64 -12.75
C ALA A 163 -13.33 29.97 -13.54
N LEU A 164 -12.28 30.22 -14.34
CA LEU A 164 -12.20 31.42 -15.19
C LEU A 164 -13.24 31.39 -16.33
N ASP A 165 -13.37 30.25 -17.01
CA ASP A 165 -14.33 30.06 -18.10
C ASP A 165 -15.79 29.99 -17.60
N GLY A 166 -16.01 29.50 -16.37
CA GLY A 166 -17.30 29.57 -15.70
C GLY A 166 -17.72 31.02 -15.42
N SER A 167 -16.79 31.86 -14.99
CA SER A 167 -17.04 33.29 -14.78
C SER A 167 -17.35 34.02 -16.09
N SER A 168 -16.57 33.76 -17.16
CA SER A 168 -16.79 34.39 -18.47
C SER A 168 -18.13 33.99 -19.09
N ARG A 169 -18.50 32.70 -19.02
CA ARG A 169 -19.80 32.20 -19.50
C ARG A 169 -20.96 32.77 -18.69
N ASN A 170 -20.82 32.90 -17.38
CA ASN A 170 -21.87 33.49 -16.54
C ASN A 170 -22.11 34.97 -16.87
N ILE A 171 -21.05 35.74 -17.11
CA ILE A 171 -21.18 37.14 -17.54
C ILE A 171 -21.82 37.21 -18.93
N TRP A 172 -21.41 36.35 -19.86
CA TRP A 172 -21.99 36.28 -21.20
C TRP A 172 -23.48 35.90 -21.17
N LEU A 173 -23.86 34.90 -20.37
CA LEU A 173 -25.25 34.48 -20.17
C LEU A 173 -26.10 35.61 -19.56
N ALA A 174 -25.55 36.38 -18.60
CA ALA A 174 -26.24 37.52 -18.02
C ALA A 174 -26.47 38.64 -19.05
N LEU A 175 -25.49 38.95 -19.90
CA LEU A 175 -25.62 39.94 -20.97
C LEU A 175 -26.61 39.48 -22.05
N GLN A 176 -26.57 38.20 -22.42
CA GLN A 176 -27.50 37.63 -23.40
C GLN A 176 -28.93 37.59 -22.84
N SER A 177 -29.10 37.24 -21.56
CA SER A 177 -30.41 37.30 -20.89
C SER A 177 -30.99 38.71 -20.91
N ARG A 178 -30.16 39.75 -20.68
CA ARG A 178 -30.60 41.15 -20.74
C ARG A 178 -30.94 41.59 -22.16
N ARG A 179 -30.16 41.13 -23.15
CA ARG A 179 -30.45 41.37 -24.57
C ARG A 179 -31.79 40.75 -24.99
N LEU A 180 -32.02 39.48 -24.66
CA LEU A 180 -33.27 38.78 -24.95
C LEU A 180 -34.48 39.44 -24.28
N GLN A 181 -34.34 39.94 -23.05
CA GLN A 181 -35.41 40.69 -22.38
C GLN A 181 -35.75 42.01 -23.09
N LEU A 182 -34.77 42.68 -23.69
CA LEU A 182 -35.00 43.90 -24.47
C LEU A 182 -35.60 43.58 -25.84
N ASP A 183 -35.11 42.53 -26.50
CA ASP A 183 -35.60 42.11 -27.81
C ASP A 183 -37.04 41.57 -27.74
N CYS A 184 -37.42 40.84 -26.67
CA CYS A 184 -38.79 40.36 -26.45
C CYS A 184 -39.71 41.40 -25.80
N GLY A 185 -39.16 42.40 -25.09
CA GLY A 185 -39.93 43.46 -24.45
C GLY A 185 -40.36 44.60 -25.39
N GLY A 186 -39.62 44.80 -26.49
CA GLY A 186 -39.92 45.83 -27.49
C GLY A 186 -41.15 45.56 -28.35
N ASP A 187 -41.54 44.29 -28.52
CA ASP A 187 -42.65 43.88 -29.40
C ASP A 187 -44.04 44.11 -28.76
N ASN A 188 -44.10 44.34 -27.44
CA ASN A 188 -45.36 44.60 -26.71
C ASN A 188 -45.74 46.09 -26.64
N SER A 189 -45.06 46.98 -27.39
CA SER A 189 -45.25 48.43 -27.31
C SER A 189 -45.76 49.10 -28.61
N GLN A 190 -46.17 48.31 -29.61
CA GLN A 190 -46.87 48.79 -30.80
C GLN A 190 -48.21 48.07 -31.01
N GLN A 191 -49.16 48.26 -30.10
CA GLN A 191 -50.60 48.19 -30.35
C GLN A 191 -51.32 49.28 -29.54
#